data_AF-A0A1T4ZF94-F1
#
_entry.id   AF-A0A1T4ZF94-F1
#
_cell.length_a   1.000
_cell.length_b   1.000
_cell.length_c   1.000
_cell.angle_alpha   90.00
_cell.angle_beta   90.00
_cell.angle_gamma   90.00
#
_symmetry.space_group_name_H-M   'P 1'
#
loop_
_entity.id
_entity.type
_entity.pdbx_description
1 polymer ?
#
loop_
_entity_poly.entity_id
_entity_poly.type
_entity_poly.pdbx_seq_one_letter_code
_entity_poly.pdbx_strand_id
1 'polypeptide(L)'
;MLSQQRIKRFIIFFLGTLIVMGLTVAGYAFTTLFLSNTLTTESPIGLADCGSPKGGEKDNAIATFYGNSGRGFLAPTWVNKIQWNCVYNIKDFSGSNLVEQFNAARDAAFKHGGGIVYFPSGTYVFNDSIKLRSGVVIRGETPAVKSAKASNYNPSSKLVFPKYEPQLSGDGTPNETAFKSIQTLTPDQDSNIGIINLEINRAAINIVGNIDTHKNSNIIIFGVRSNNVAKPDPQVPKLEFQNPWQRYSHRFASNIELTGYENILVANNRINDNITDNYEQPGYKLQSKDKKTILTYQEGSKVPFNYSNHYGIVVNRGGKQGGFKLAGTPTTEPGLFRKGIVIRDNWVYHTMRVGIHAAGDGLIIQNNDIQDQPNKKWWTDPTGTREATGAVTLENRGIDFSGWNVLVEGNNYQVYRHQIGDTKYLSVDGEGMLMQECCGGTTVKNVMIKNNQGNAYIGLYKVQEINHTTIENNQVLNSDIFVMADTNNQPYGMNQVKIINNQVSGNILVKASLGGQGNEISGNRGNQSGKLEYSCSIEVNNNSGFNTQPCFPLR
;
A
#
# COMPACT_ATOMS: atom_id res chain seq x y z
N MET A 1 -27.70 -22.40 67.74
CA MET A 1 -27.89 -23.32 66.58
C MET A 1 -27.60 -22.71 65.20
N LEU A 2 -27.66 -21.38 64.98
CA LEU A 2 -27.41 -20.75 63.67
C LEU A 2 -25.93 -20.65 63.21
N SER A 3 -24.96 -20.85 64.12
CA SER A 3 -23.52 -20.71 63.81
C SER A 3 -22.92 -21.97 63.15
N GLN A 4 -23.26 -23.17 63.64
CA GLN A 4 -22.69 -24.44 63.10
C GLN A 4 -23.14 -24.75 61.68
N GLN A 5 -24.34 -24.34 61.29
CA GLN A 5 -24.88 -24.61 59.94
C GLN A 5 -24.22 -23.72 58.87
N ARG A 6 -23.80 -22.49 59.23
CA ARG A 6 -23.03 -21.60 58.34
C ARG A 6 -21.60 -22.09 58.17
N ILE A 7 -20.97 -22.60 59.22
CA ILE A 7 -19.63 -23.19 59.16
C ILE A 7 -19.62 -24.46 58.28
N LYS A 8 -20.62 -25.34 58.42
CA LYS A 8 -20.76 -26.52 57.53
C LYS A 8 -20.93 -26.14 56.06
N ARG A 9 -21.76 -25.13 55.75
CA ARG A 9 -21.95 -24.66 54.37
C ARG A 9 -20.68 -24.01 53.80
N PHE A 10 -19.94 -23.26 54.63
CA PHE A 10 -18.67 -22.67 54.22
C PHE A 10 -17.59 -23.73 53.95
N ILE A 11 -17.48 -24.76 54.80
CA ILE A 11 -16.53 -25.87 54.60
C ILE A 11 -16.88 -26.67 53.34
N ILE A 12 -18.16 -26.96 53.09
CA ILE A 12 -18.59 -27.68 51.87
C ILE A 12 -18.30 -26.85 50.62
N PHE A 13 -18.55 -25.54 50.65
CA PHE A 13 -18.25 -24.65 49.54
C PHE A 13 -16.74 -24.54 49.29
N PHE A 14 -15.94 -24.43 50.36
CA PHE A 14 -14.49 -24.33 50.26
C PHE A 14 -13.85 -25.62 49.74
N LEU A 15 -14.29 -26.79 50.22
CA LEU A 15 -13.84 -28.09 49.69
C LEU A 15 -14.28 -28.29 48.24
N GLY A 16 -15.51 -27.91 47.87
CA GLY A 16 -15.97 -27.97 46.49
C GLY A 16 -15.11 -27.11 45.55
N THR A 17 -14.72 -25.92 46.00
CA THR A 17 -13.89 -25.00 45.21
C THR A 17 -12.46 -25.54 45.05
N LEU A 18 -11.89 -26.15 46.09
CA LEU A 18 -10.57 -26.82 46.03
C LEU A 18 -10.57 -28.02 45.09
N ILE A 19 -11.64 -28.82 45.08
CA ILE A 19 -11.78 -29.96 44.16
C ILE A 19 -11.86 -29.47 42.71
N VAL A 20 -12.64 -28.41 42.43
CA VAL A 20 -12.74 -27.83 41.09
C VAL A 20 -11.38 -27.27 40.65
N MET A 21 -10.67 -26.50 41.48
CA MET A 21 -9.33 -26.01 41.14
C MET A 21 -8.32 -27.15 40.92
N GLY A 22 -8.36 -28.21 41.75
CA GLY A 22 -7.53 -29.39 41.58
C GLY A 22 -7.80 -30.11 40.25
N LEU A 23 -9.06 -30.23 39.85
CA LEU A 23 -9.44 -30.82 38.56
C LEU A 23 -9.05 -29.94 37.37
N THR A 24 -9.12 -28.61 37.49
CA THR A 24 -8.68 -27.70 36.43
C THR A 24 -7.17 -27.72 36.25
N VAL A 25 -6.40 -27.75 37.35
CA VAL A 25 -4.94 -27.85 37.32
C VAL A 25 -4.50 -29.23 36.81
N ALA A 26 -5.17 -30.31 37.23
CA ALA A 26 -4.91 -31.64 36.70
C ALA A 26 -5.27 -31.73 35.21
N GLY A 27 -6.36 -31.12 34.77
CA GLY A 27 -6.73 -31.04 33.35
C GLY A 27 -5.70 -30.25 32.52
N TYR A 28 -5.17 -29.15 33.06
CA TYR A 28 -4.12 -28.36 32.40
C TYR A 28 -2.76 -29.09 32.38
N ALA A 29 -2.43 -29.82 33.45
CA ALA A 29 -1.24 -30.67 33.49
C ALA A 29 -1.38 -31.86 32.53
N PHE A 30 -2.57 -32.44 32.40
CA PHE A 30 -2.82 -33.57 31.49
C PHE A 30 -2.79 -33.13 30.01
N THR A 31 -3.33 -31.95 29.67
CA THR A 31 -3.21 -31.42 28.30
C THR A 31 -1.78 -31.00 27.96
N THR A 32 -1.05 -30.41 28.90
CA THR A 32 0.36 -30.03 28.67
C THR A 32 1.31 -31.23 28.63
N LEU A 33 1.07 -32.32 29.39
CA LEU A 33 1.84 -33.56 29.27
C LEU A 33 1.52 -34.36 27.99
N PHE A 34 0.28 -34.33 27.50
CA PHE A 34 -0.09 -35.00 26.24
C PHE A 34 0.26 -34.19 24.98
N LEU A 35 0.45 -32.87 25.08
CA LEU A 35 0.91 -32.02 23.99
C LEU A 35 2.44 -31.87 23.93
N SER A 36 3.19 -32.27 24.97
CA SER A 36 4.66 -32.14 25.02
C SER A 36 5.45 -33.37 24.56
N ASN A 37 4.77 -34.48 24.24
CA ASN A 37 5.42 -35.72 23.79
C ASN A 37 5.28 -36.05 22.29
N THR A 38 4.81 -35.11 21.47
CA THR A 38 5.06 -35.17 20.02
C THR A 38 6.33 -34.38 19.70
N LEU A 39 7.48 -34.91 20.11
CA LEU A 39 8.73 -34.68 19.42
C LEU A 39 8.63 -35.41 18.08
N THR A 40 7.99 -34.77 17.09
CA THR A 40 8.20 -35.13 15.70
C THR A 40 9.63 -34.77 15.37
N THR A 41 10.52 -35.76 15.46
CA THR A 41 11.74 -35.79 14.67
C THR A 41 11.35 -35.44 13.23
N GLU A 42 11.74 -34.25 12.78
CA GLU A 42 11.71 -33.85 11.38
C GLU A 42 12.64 -34.81 10.62
N SER A 43 12.09 -35.93 10.17
CA SER A 43 12.66 -36.67 9.05
C SER A 43 12.50 -35.79 7.81
N PRO A 44 13.55 -35.66 6.97
CA PRO A 44 13.43 -34.97 5.71
C PRO A 44 12.43 -35.74 4.85
N ILE A 45 11.22 -35.21 4.67
CA ILE A 45 10.25 -35.74 3.72
C ILE A 45 10.96 -35.70 2.35
N GLY A 46 11.14 -36.88 1.77
CA GLY A 46 11.75 -37.04 0.46
C GLY A 46 11.03 -36.16 -0.57
N LEU A 47 11.82 -35.34 -1.24
CA LEU A 47 11.46 -34.36 -2.29
C LEU A 47 10.97 -35.01 -3.61
N ALA A 48 10.23 -36.13 -3.56
CA ALA A 48 9.87 -36.91 -4.74
C ALA A 48 8.44 -36.70 -5.28
N ASP A 49 7.46 -36.33 -4.43
CA ASP A 49 6.03 -36.43 -4.81
C ASP A 49 5.25 -35.10 -4.73
N CYS A 50 5.77 -33.99 -5.26
CA CYS A 50 5.00 -32.74 -5.37
C CYS A 50 4.89 -32.21 -6.81
N GLY A 51 3.86 -31.40 -7.06
CA GLY A 51 3.51 -30.91 -8.40
C GLY A 51 2.50 -31.79 -9.14
N SER A 52 2.07 -31.32 -10.31
CA SER A 52 1.13 -32.03 -11.19
C SER A 52 1.80 -32.45 -12.51
N PRO A 53 1.24 -33.41 -13.27
CA PRO A 53 1.93 -34.02 -14.42
C PRO A 53 2.44 -33.04 -15.49
N LYS A 54 1.68 -32.00 -15.84
CA LYS A 54 2.13 -30.99 -16.82
C LYS A 54 3.16 -30.02 -16.23
N GLY A 55 3.20 -29.86 -14.90
CA GLY A 55 4.12 -28.98 -14.21
C GLY A 55 4.17 -27.56 -14.76
N GLY A 56 5.37 -26.98 -14.82
CA GLY A 56 5.60 -25.62 -15.32
C GLY A 56 7.00 -25.16 -14.96
N GLU A 57 7.20 -23.84 -14.95
CA GLU A 57 8.48 -23.23 -14.60
C GLU A 57 8.81 -23.44 -13.11
N LYS A 58 9.98 -24.02 -12.83
CA LYS A 58 10.46 -24.40 -11.48
C LYS A 58 11.52 -23.45 -10.90
N ASP A 59 11.99 -22.49 -11.68
CA ASP A 59 13.01 -21.56 -11.23
C ASP A 59 12.46 -20.53 -10.24
N ASN A 60 13.32 -19.96 -9.40
CA ASN A 60 12.96 -18.79 -8.60
C ASN A 60 12.94 -17.55 -9.51
N ALA A 61 11.75 -17.17 -9.98
CA ALA A 61 11.57 -16.09 -10.96
C ALA A 61 12.24 -14.77 -10.57
N ILE A 62 12.27 -14.45 -9.26
CA ILE A 62 12.83 -13.21 -8.72
C ILE A 62 14.36 -13.28 -8.79
N ALA A 63 14.94 -14.36 -8.28
CA ALA A 63 16.39 -14.59 -8.31
C ALA A 63 16.89 -14.67 -9.77
N THR A 64 16.17 -15.37 -10.64
CA THR A 64 16.46 -15.45 -12.08
C THR A 64 16.44 -14.06 -12.72
N PHE A 65 15.42 -13.24 -12.46
CA PHE A 65 15.31 -11.90 -13.05
C PHE A 65 16.49 -11.00 -12.67
N TYR A 66 16.78 -10.90 -11.37
CA TYR A 66 17.85 -10.03 -10.89
C TYR A 66 19.25 -10.59 -11.15
N GLY A 67 19.43 -11.91 -11.03
CA GLY A 67 20.68 -12.61 -11.31
C GLY A 67 21.14 -12.46 -12.76
N ASN A 68 20.23 -12.60 -13.72
CA ASN A 68 20.53 -12.42 -15.15
C ASN A 68 21.00 -11.00 -15.51
N SER A 69 20.75 -10.02 -14.64
CA SER A 69 21.21 -8.64 -14.82
C SER A 69 22.50 -8.31 -14.04
N GLY A 70 23.16 -9.32 -13.44
CA GLY A 70 24.31 -9.11 -12.56
C GLY A 70 23.94 -8.45 -11.22
N ARG A 71 22.64 -8.34 -10.92
CA ARG A 71 22.10 -7.66 -9.74
C ARG A 71 21.44 -8.63 -8.76
N GLY A 72 21.94 -9.86 -8.66
CA GLY A 72 21.36 -10.92 -7.84
C GLY A 72 21.17 -10.53 -6.36
N PHE A 73 21.99 -9.62 -5.84
CA PHE A 73 21.86 -9.05 -4.49
C PHE A 73 20.56 -8.28 -4.24
N LEU A 74 19.83 -7.90 -5.29
CA LEU A 74 18.53 -7.22 -5.19
C LEU A 74 17.37 -8.19 -4.93
N ALA A 75 17.55 -9.49 -5.18
CA ALA A 75 16.55 -10.50 -4.82
C ALA A 75 16.63 -10.79 -3.32
N PRO A 76 15.58 -10.55 -2.53
CA PRO A 76 15.62 -10.86 -1.10
C PRO A 76 15.84 -12.35 -0.86
N THR A 77 16.78 -12.72 0.00
CA THR A 77 17.15 -14.15 0.20
C THR A 77 16.00 -15.01 0.70
N TRP A 78 15.02 -14.43 1.42
CA TRP A 78 13.84 -15.14 1.91
C TRP A 78 12.94 -15.65 0.78
N VAL A 79 13.04 -15.13 -0.46
CA VAL A 79 12.24 -15.66 -1.58
C VAL A 79 12.61 -17.10 -1.93
N ASN A 80 13.76 -17.60 -1.47
CA ASN A 80 14.15 -19.00 -1.61
C ASN A 80 13.35 -19.96 -0.70
N LYS A 81 12.57 -19.43 0.26
CA LYS A 81 11.69 -20.24 1.12
C LYS A 81 10.43 -20.73 0.40
N ILE A 82 10.11 -20.18 -0.77
CA ILE A 82 9.00 -20.65 -1.59
C ILE A 82 9.35 -22.01 -2.19
N GLN A 83 8.39 -22.93 -2.22
CA GLN A 83 8.52 -24.27 -2.81
C GLN A 83 8.51 -24.23 -4.35
N TRP A 84 9.51 -23.59 -4.96
CA TRP A 84 9.58 -23.34 -6.41
C TRP A 84 9.52 -24.62 -7.27
N ASN A 85 10.02 -25.75 -6.76
CA ASN A 85 10.05 -27.02 -7.48
C ASN A 85 8.69 -27.75 -7.52
N CYS A 86 7.75 -27.39 -6.64
CA CYS A 86 6.43 -27.99 -6.55
C CYS A 86 5.44 -27.20 -7.39
N VAL A 87 5.24 -27.62 -8.65
CA VAL A 87 4.46 -26.86 -9.64
C VAL A 87 3.18 -27.60 -10.02
N TYR A 88 2.05 -26.95 -9.80
CA TYR A 88 0.70 -27.44 -10.04
C TYR A 88 0.11 -26.66 -11.22
N ASN A 89 0.17 -27.26 -12.41
CA ASN A 89 -0.39 -26.68 -13.63
C ASN A 89 -1.91 -26.62 -13.52
N ILE A 90 -2.50 -25.44 -13.72
CA ILE A 90 -3.96 -25.27 -13.67
C ILE A 90 -4.69 -26.23 -14.62
N LYS A 91 -4.07 -26.60 -15.75
CA LYS A 91 -4.64 -27.50 -16.78
C LYS A 91 -4.66 -28.98 -16.39
N ASP A 92 -4.16 -29.34 -15.20
CA ASP A 92 -4.26 -30.71 -14.66
C ASP A 92 -5.44 -30.89 -13.70
N PHE A 93 -6.13 -29.79 -13.38
CA PHE A 93 -7.26 -29.79 -12.46
C PHE A 93 -8.56 -29.53 -13.23
N SER A 94 -9.66 -30.03 -12.67
CA SER A 94 -11.02 -29.84 -13.18
C SER A 94 -11.92 -29.19 -12.13
N GLY A 95 -12.92 -28.46 -12.58
CA GLY A 95 -13.99 -27.88 -11.75
C GLY A 95 -15.17 -27.50 -12.64
N SER A 96 -16.35 -27.23 -12.08
CA SER A 96 -17.50 -26.78 -12.86
C SER A 96 -17.29 -25.40 -13.49
N ASN A 97 -16.36 -24.64 -12.92
CA ASN A 97 -15.92 -23.33 -13.36
C ASN A 97 -14.43 -23.13 -12.98
N LEU A 98 -13.86 -22.00 -13.42
CA LEU A 98 -12.44 -21.73 -13.22
C LEU A 98 -12.07 -21.46 -11.75
N VAL A 99 -12.99 -20.93 -10.94
CA VAL A 99 -12.79 -20.75 -9.49
C VAL A 99 -12.60 -22.11 -8.82
N GLU A 100 -13.44 -23.10 -9.14
CA GLU A 100 -13.31 -24.46 -8.61
C GLU A 100 -12.06 -25.16 -9.10
N GLN A 101 -11.72 -25.03 -10.39
CA GLN A 101 -10.49 -25.55 -10.96
C GLN A 101 -9.26 -24.97 -10.24
N PHE A 102 -9.26 -23.65 -9.99
CA PHE A 102 -8.22 -22.97 -9.22
C PHE A 102 -8.17 -23.46 -7.77
N ASN A 103 -9.32 -23.58 -7.10
CA ASN A 103 -9.39 -24.06 -5.72
C ASN A 103 -8.78 -25.47 -5.60
N ALA A 104 -9.05 -26.37 -6.55
CA ALA A 104 -8.47 -27.70 -6.59
C ALA A 104 -6.94 -27.66 -6.72
N ALA A 105 -6.40 -26.84 -7.63
CA ALA A 105 -4.95 -26.67 -7.81
C ALA A 105 -4.28 -26.07 -6.55
N ARG A 106 -4.88 -25.01 -5.99
CA ARG A 106 -4.43 -24.36 -4.75
C ARG A 106 -4.42 -25.33 -3.58
N ASP A 107 -5.50 -26.09 -3.40
CA ASP A 107 -5.64 -26.99 -2.26
C ASP A 107 -4.69 -28.19 -2.40
N ALA A 108 -4.39 -28.64 -3.63
CA ALA A 108 -3.34 -29.63 -3.88
C ALA A 108 -1.96 -29.09 -3.51
N ALA A 109 -1.62 -27.85 -3.88
CA ALA A 109 -0.37 -27.21 -3.48
C ALA A 109 -0.25 -27.06 -1.96
N PHE A 110 -1.30 -26.51 -1.33
CA PHE A 110 -1.36 -26.35 0.12
C PHE A 110 -1.19 -27.68 0.88
N LYS A 111 -1.83 -28.76 0.42
CA LYS A 111 -1.75 -30.09 1.05
C LYS A 111 -0.31 -30.66 1.06
N HIS A 112 0.53 -30.25 0.11
CA HIS A 112 1.93 -30.67 0.02
C HIS A 112 2.91 -29.63 0.58
N GLY A 113 2.42 -28.73 1.46
CA GLY A 113 3.27 -27.73 2.12
C GLY A 113 3.52 -26.45 1.32
N GLY A 114 2.81 -26.27 0.20
CA GLY A 114 2.90 -25.10 -0.66
C GLY A 114 3.40 -25.42 -2.06
N GLY A 115 3.64 -24.37 -2.85
CA GLY A 115 4.11 -24.49 -4.22
C GLY A 115 3.55 -23.43 -5.14
N ILE A 116 3.76 -23.65 -6.42
CA ILE A 116 3.36 -22.75 -7.49
C ILE A 116 2.11 -23.31 -8.17
N VAL A 117 1.01 -22.56 -8.16
CA VAL A 117 -0.10 -22.80 -9.09
C VAL A 117 0.23 -22.07 -10.39
N TYR A 118 0.57 -22.85 -11.42
CA TYR A 118 1.09 -22.35 -12.69
C TYR A 118 -0.02 -22.19 -13.73
N PHE A 119 -0.08 -21.01 -14.33
CA PHE A 119 -0.93 -20.66 -15.45
C PHE A 119 -0.06 -20.56 -16.71
N PRO A 120 -0.12 -21.55 -17.64
CA PRO A 120 0.47 -21.40 -18.97
C PRO A 120 -0.15 -20.22 -19.73
N SER A 121 0.50 -19.74 -20.79
CA SER A 121 -0.06 -18.70 -21.65
C SER A 121 -1.53 -18.96 -22.03
N GLY A 122 -2.36 -17.93 -21.92
CA GLY A 122 -3.78 -17.99 -22.20
C GLY A 122 -4.59 -17.01 -21.37
N THR A 123 -5.89 -16.96 -21.65
CA THR A 123 -6.86 -16.14 -20.91
C THR A 123 -7.72 -17.02 -20.02
N TYR A 124 -7.83 -16.62 -18.75
CA TYR A 124 -8.44 -17.33 -17.65
C TYR A 124 -9.54 -16.46 -17.05
N VAL A 125 -10.80 -16.77 -17.37
CA VAL A 125 -11.96 -15.96 -16.95
C VAL A 125 -12.52 -16.49 -15.63
N PHE A 126 -12.41 -15.68 -14.58
CA PHE A 126 -13.02 -15.95 -13.28
C PHE A 126 -14.38 -15.26 -13.19
N ASN A 127 -15.36 -15.95 -12.59
CA ASN A 127 -16.67 -15.38 -12.27
C ASN A 127 -16.71 -14.75 -10.87
N ASP A 128 -15.73 -15.04 -10.02
CA ASP A 128 -15.67 -14.50 -8.66
C ASP A 128 -14.24 -14.24 -8.18
N SER A 129 -14.12 -13.61 -7.00
CA SER A 129 -12.86 -13.42 -6.29
C SER A 129 -12.22 -14.77 -5.97
N ILE A 130 -10.88 -14.80 -5.91
CA ILE A 130 -10.13 -16.00 -5.55
C ILE A 130 -9.33 -15.77 -4.27
N LYS A 131 -9.05 -16.86 -3.54
CA LYS A 131 -8.34 -16.81 -2.27
C LYS A 131 -7.16 -17.76 -2.28
N LEU A 132 -5.98 -17.25 -1.96
CA LEU A 132 -4.77 -18.02 -1.70
C LEU A 132 -4.84 -18.70 -0.32
N ARG A 133 -3.86 -19.58 -0.08
CA ARG A 133 -3.55 -20.20 1.21
C ARG A 133 -2.05 -20.04 1.46
N SER A 134 -1.63 -20.13 2.72
CA SER A 134 -0.22 -20.16 3.09
C SER A 134 0.58 -21.12 2.21
N GLY A 135 1.77 -20.69 1.78
CA GLY A 135 2.68 -21.45 0.94
C GLY A 135 2.33 -21.47 -0.55
N VAL A 136 1.19 -20.91 -0.97
CA VAL A 136 0.75 -20.93 -2.38
C VAL A 136 1.08 -19.63 -3.08
N VAL A 137 1.84 -19.73 -4.17
CA VAL A 137 2.11 -18.65 -5.12
C VAL A 137 1.39 -18.96 -6.43
N ILE A 138 0.72 -17.96 -7.02
CA ILE A 138 0.21 -18.07 -8.40
C ILE A 138 1.24 -17.47 -9.36
N ARG A 139 1.55 -18.18 -10.44
CA ARG A 139 2.55 -17.77 -11.42
C ARG A 139 2.04 -17.96 -12.84
N GLY A 140 2.12 -16.91 -13.65
CA GLY A 140 2.00 -17.01 -15.10
C GLY A 140 3.32 -17.41 -15.76
N GLU A 141 3.25 -17.86 -17.00
CA GLU A 141 4.41 -18.06 -17.87
C GLU A 141 5.32 -16.81 -17.92
N THR A 142 6.64 -17.00 -17.94
CA THR A 142 7.59 -15.90 -17.98
C THR A 142 7.39 -15.05 -19.24
N PRO A 143 7.14 -13.72 -19.11
CA PRO A 143 6.89 -12.87 -20.26
C PRO A 143 8.15 -12.74 -21.13
N ALA A 144 7.96 -12.66 -22.45
CA ALA A 144 9.05 -12.43 -23.40
C ALA A 144 9.80 -11.10 -23.11
N VAL A 145 9.03 -10.05 -22.81
CA VAL A 145 9.57 -8.78 -22.29
C VAL A 145 9.52 -8.84 -20.77
N LYS A 146 10.67 -8.90 -20.12
CA LYS A 146 10.74 -9.14 -18.67
C LYS A 146 10.56 -7.89 -17.81
N SER A 147 10.91 -6.71 -18.34
CA SER A 147 10.85 -5.44 -17.61
C SER A 147 9.49 -4.77 -17.76
N ALA A 148 8.79 -4.52 -16.66
CA ALA A 148 7.51 -3.81 -16.63
C ALA A 148 7.60 -2.32 -17.03
N LYS A 149 8.82 -1.77 -17.07
CA LYS A 149 9.10 -0.42 -17.57
C LYS A 149 8.90 -0.31 -19.09
N ALA A 150 9.02 -1.42 -19.81
CA ALA A 150 8.84 -1.43 -21.25
C ALA A 150 7.36 -1.19 -21.60
N SER A 151 7.08 -0.31 -22.55
CA SER A 151 5.71 0.02 -22.98
C SER A 151 4.98 -1.18 -23.60
N ASN A 152 5.71 -2.15 -24.14
CA ASN A 152 5.19 -3.41 -24.68
C ASN A 152 5.19 -4.58 -23.68
N TYR A 153 5.36 -4.31 -22.36
CA TYR A 153 5.25 -5.33 -21.33
C TYR A 153 3.83 -5.92 -21.30
N ASN A 154 3.72 -7.21 -21.63
CA ASN A 154 2.44 -7.91 -21.75
C ASN A 154 2.61 -9.37 -21.31
N PRO A 155 2.33 -9.69 -20.03
CA PRO A 155 2.31 -11.07 -19.56
C PRO A 155 1.37 -11.94 -20.41
N SER A 156 1.84 -13.14 -20.78
CA SER A 156 1.12 -14.03 -21.70
C SER A 156 -0.02 -14.80 -21.02
N SER A 157 -0.06 -14.77 -19.69
CA SER A 157 -1.07 -15.41 -18.85
C SER A 157 -1.97 -14.35 -18.21
N LYS A 158 -3.27 -14.37 -18.56
CA LYS A 158 -4.21 -13.30 -18.26
C LYS A 158 -5.34 -13.80 -17.37
N LEU A 159 -5.49 -13.23 -16.18
CA LEU A 159 -6.63 -13.46 -15.29
C LEU A 159 -7.64 -12.33 -15.49
N VAL A 160 -8.83 -12.66 -15.99
CA VAL A 160 -9.88 -11.70 -16.31
C VAL A 160 -11.08 -11.93 -15.41
N PHE A 161 -11.49 -10.89 -14.70
CA PHE A 161 -12.66 -10.91 -13.81
C PHE A 161 -13.84 -10.18 -14.48
N PRO A 162 -15.07 -10.31 -13.94
CA PRO A 162 -16.26 -9.75 -14.55
C PRO A 162 -16.18 -8.22 -14.68
N LYS A 163 -16.64 -7.72 -15.83
CA LYS A 163 -16.82 -6.27 -16.06
C LYS A 163 -18.09 -5.80 -15.37
N TYR A 164 -18.05 -4.63 -14.75
CA TYR A 164 -19.26 -3.95 -14.32
C TYR A 164 -19.96 -3.32 -15.54
N GLU A 165 -21.19 -3.75 -15.81
CA GLU A 165 -22.02 -3.17 -16.88
C GLU A 165 -23.05 -2.23 -16.24
N PRO A 166 -22.89 -0.90 -16.30
CA PRO A 166 -23.72 0.04 -15.55
C PRO A 166 -25.15 0.15 -16.11
N GLN A 167 -26.15 -0.11 -15.27
CA GLN A 167 -27.54 0.29 -15.52
C GLN A 167 -27.81 1.64 -14.83
N LEU A 168 -28.05 2.70 -15.60
CA LEU A 168 -28.23 4.08 -15.10
C LEU A 168 -29.70 4.41 -14.79
N SER A 169 -30.42 3.47 -14.20
CA SER A 169 -31.84 3.59 -13.85
C SER A 169 -32.22 2.59 -12.75
N GLY A 170 -33.34 2.84 -12.06
CA GLY A 170 -33.79 1.98 -10.95
C GLY A 170 -32.69 1.83 -9.88
N ASP A 171 -32.46 0.58 -9.45
CA ASP A 171 -31.43 0.17 -8.48
C ASP A 171 -30.01 0.10 -9.08
N GLY A 172 -29.93 0.17 -10.41
CA GLY A 172 -28.72 -0.05 -11.17
C GLY A 172 -28.21 -1.48 -11.09
N THR A 173 -26.98 -1.69 -11.56
CA THR A 173 -26.36 -3.01 -11.57
C THR A 173 -25.86 -3.37 -10.16
N PRO A 174 -26.13 -4.57 -9.65
CA PRO A 174 -25.63 -4.99 -8.35
C PRO A 174 -24.10 -5.06 -8.31
N ASN A 175 -23.48 -4.58 -7.23
CA ASN A 175 -22.02 -4.47 -7.13
C ASN A 175 -21.33 -5.84 -7.14
N GLU A 176 -21.97 -6.87 -6.61
CA GLU A 176 -21.47 -8.25 -6.54
C GLU A 176 -21.28 -8.90 -7.91
N THR A 177 -21.85 -8.33 -8.97
CA THR A 177 -21.62 -8.77 -10.36
C THR A 177 -20.19 -8.48 -10.84
N ALA A 178 -19.48 -7.55 -10.19
CA ALA A 178 -18.13 -7.11 -10.56
C ALA A 178 -17.25 -6.87 -9.31
N PHE A 179 -16.23 -6.01 -9.44
CA PHE A 179 -15.37 -5.52 -8.35
C PHE A 179 -14.72 -6.64 -7.51
N LYS A 180 -14.08 -7.58 -8.21
CA LYS A 180 -13.48 -8.78 -7.61
C LYS A 180 -12.09 -8.50 -7.04
N SER A 181 -11.55 -9.49 -6.33
CA SER A 181 -10.18 -9.40 -5.79
C SER A 181 -9.51 -10.77 -5.68
N ILE A 182 -8.18 -10.74 -5.60
CA ILE A 182 -7.33 -11.85 -5.20
C ILE A 182 -6.96 -11.62 -3.74
N GLN A 183 -7.34 -12.54 -2.87
CA GLN A 183 -7.18 -12.45 -1.42
C GLN A 183 -6.44 -13.67 -0.86
N THR A 184 -6.38 -13.81 0.46
CA THR A 184 -5.97 -15.05 1.14
C THR A 184 -7.00 -15.45 2.19
N LEU A 185 -7.07 -16.73 2.57
CA LEU A 185 -8.09 -17.24 3.49
C LEU A 185 -7.92 -16.76 4.93
N THR A 186 -6.68 -16.71 5.41
CA THR A 186 -6.31 -16.32 6.78
C THR A 186 -5.26 -15.21 6.74
N PRO A 187 -5.65 -13.97 6.40
CA PRO A 187 -4.70 -12.88 6.12
C PRO A 187 -3.77 -12.53 7.28
N ASP A 188 -4.18 -12.82 8.53
CA ASP A 188 -3.33 -12.60 9.69
C ASP A 188 -2.21 -13.65 9.85
N GLN A 189 -2.24 -14.76 9.11
CA GLN A 189 -1.35 -15.91 9.32
C GLN A 189 -0.68 -16.41 8.03
N ASP A 190 -1.40 -16.41 6.91
CA ASP A 190 -0.93 -16.97 5.64
C ASP A 190 0.38 -16.33 5.19
N SER A 191 1.42 -17.14 5.08
CA SER A 191 2.77 -16.70 4.73
C SER A 191 3.28 -17.40 3.48
N ASN A 192 4.37 -16.92 2.88
CA ASN A 192 4.96 -17.53 1.67
C ASN A 192 3.96 -17.57 0.50
N ILE A 193 3.28 -16.45 0.28
CA ILE A 193 2.24 -16.30 -0.75
C ILE A 193 2.66 -15.26 -1.78
N GLY A 194 2.12 -15.36 -2.99
CA GLY A 194 2.49 -14.39 -4.01
C GLY A 194 1.80 -14.52 -5.34
N ILE A 195 2.03 -13.53 -6.18
CA ILE A 195 1.47 -13.36 -7.52
C ILE A 195 2.59 -12.94 -8.44
N ILE A 196 2.85 -13.73 -9.48
CA ILE A 196 4.04 -13.60 -10.32
C ILE A 196 3.66 -13.65 -11.81
N ASN A 197 4.15 -12.71 -12.61
CA ASN A 197 4.10 -12.73 -14.08
C ASN A 197 2.67 -12.89 -14.66
N LEU A 198 1.71 -12.16 -14.13
CA LEU A 198 0.31 -12.24 -14.54
C LEU A 198 -0.21 -10.89 -15.02
N GLU A 199 -1.02 -10.89 -16.08
CA GLU A 199 -1.92 -9.78 -16.36
C GLU A 199 -3.22 -10.01 -15.58
N ILE A 200 -3.62 -9.03 -14.78
CA ILE A 200 -4.83 -9.07 -13.96
C ILE A 200 -5.72 -7.92 -14.41
N ASN A 201 -6.91 -8.25 -14.88
CA ASN A 201 -7.90 -7.26 -15.31
C ASN A 201 -9.16 -7.37 -14.45
N ARG A 202 -9.63 -6.24 -13.90
CA ARG A 202 -10.88 -6.13 -13.11
C ARG A 202 -10.88 -6.80 -11.73
N ALA A 203 -9.69 -7.02 -11.17
CA ALA A 203 -9.56 -7.44 -9.78
C ALA A 203 -8.40 -6.75 -9.06
N ALA A 204 -8.66 -6.33 -7.83
CA ALA A 204 -7.63 -5.86 -6.92
C ALA A 204 -6.81 -7.04 -6.36
N ILE A 205 -5.57 -6.79 -5.96
CA ILE A 205 -4.79 -7.68 -5.10
C ILE A 205 -4.93 -7.15 -3.67
N ASN A 206 -5.58 -7.92 -2.79
CA ASN A 206 -5.92 -7.49 -1.44
C ASN A 206 -5.56 -8.58 -0.42
N ILE A 207 -4.35 -8.48 0.14
CA ILE A 207 -3.84 -9.37 1.19
C ILE A 207 -3.72 -8.53 2.46
N VAL A 208 -4.86 -8.31 3.11
CA VAL A 208 -4.98 -7.37 4.24
C VAL A 208 -5.50 -8.09 5.48
N GLY A 209 -4.66 -8.09 6.51
CA GLY A 209 -4.97 -8.51 7.88
C GLY A 209 -4.93 -7.30 8.83
N ASN A 210 -5.01 -7.59 10.13
CA ASN A 210 -4.89 -6.59 11.17
C ASN A 210 -3.43 -6.13 11.32
N ILE A 211 -3.13 -4.90 10.89
CA ILE A 211 -1.76 -4.37 10.80
C ILE A 211 -0.95 -4.47 12.11
N ASP A 212 -1.60 -4.38 13.26
CA ASP A 212 -0.95 -4.35 14.57
C ASP A 212 -0.67 -5.76 15.12
N THR A 213 -1.49 -6.75 14.75
CA THR A 213 -1.47 -8.09 15.37
C THR A 213 -1.14 -9.24 14.43
N HIS A 214 -1.20 -9.06 13.12
CA HIS A 214 -0.91 -10.11 12.13
C HIS A 214 0.50 -10.70 12.28
N LYS A 215 0.65 -11.94 11.83
CA LYS A 215 1.89 -12.73 11.82
C LYS A 215 2.25 -13.25 10.43
N ASN A 216 1.45 -12.94 9.42
CA ASN A 216 1.75 -13.26 8.04
C ASN A 216 3.08 -12.64 7.57
N SER A 217 3.79 -13.35 6.70
CA SER A 217 5.13 -12.93 6.22
C SER A 217 5.42 -13.47 4.82
N ASN A 218 6.45 -12.92 4.18
CA ASN A 218 6.96 -13.39 2.88
C ASN A 218 5.89 -13.31 1.78
N ILE A 219 5.51 -12.08 1.42
CA ILE A 219 4.50 -11.78 0.41
C ILE A 219 5.19 -11.22 -0.84
N ILE A 220 4.90 -11.79 -2.02
CA ILE A 220 5.53 -11.42 -3.28
C ILE A 220 4.49 -10.95 -4.30
N ILE A 221 4.61 -9.73 -4.81
CA ILE A 221 3.92 -9.27 -6.03
C ILE A 221 4.97 -8.87 -7.06
N PHE A 222 5.12 -9.68 -8.11
CA PHE A 222 6.22 -9.53 -9.07
C PHE A 222 5.75 -9.66 -10.51
N GLY A 223 6.15 -8.73 -11.40
CA GLY A 223 5.83 -8.89 -12.82
C GLY A 223 4.34 -8.79 -13.16
N VAL A 224 3.52 -8.18 -12.30
CA VAL A 224 2.09 -8.06 -12.53
C VAL A 224 1.78 -6.86 -13.41
N ARG A 225 0.90 -7.05 -14.41
CA ARG A 225 0.24 -5.95 -15.10
C ARG A 225 -1.22 -5.85 -14.63
N SER A 226 -1.60 -4.78 -13.92
CA SER A 226 -2.93 -4.63 -13.29
C SER A 226 -3.71 -3.48 -13.90
N ASN A 227 -4.94 -3.73 -14.36
CA ASN A 227 -5.82 -2.72 -14.96
C ASN A 227 -7.28 -2.89 -14.54
N ASN A 228 -8.05 -1.80 -14.69
CA ASN A 228 -9.49 -1.70 -14.43
C ASN A 228 -9.87 -2.16 -13.02
N VAL A 229 -9.11 -1.79 -12.01
CA VAL A 229 -9.45 -2.04 -10.61
C VAL A 229 -10.36 -0.92 -10.09
N ALA A 230 -11.42 -1.27 -9.38
CA ALA A 230 -12.24 -0.29 -8.68
C ALA A 230 -13.05 -0.98 -7.58
N LYS A 231 -13.59 -0.17 -6.69
CA LYS A 231 -14.60 -0.55 -5.71
C LYS A 231 -15.59 0.61 -5.59
N PRO A 232 -16.90 0.37 -5.51
CA PRO A 232 -17.87 1.43 -5.22
C PRO A 232 -17.69 1.98 -3.80
N ASP A 233 -17.79 3.30 -3.65
CA ASP A 233 -17.78 3.94 -2.34
C ASP A 233 -19.00 3.45 -1.54
N PRO A 234 -18.80 2.91 -0.32
CA PRO A 234 -19.90 2.34 0.46
C PRO A 234 -20.93 3.37 0.91
N GLN A 235 -20.65 4.68 0.80
CA GLN A 235 -21.57 5.76 1.13
C GLN A 235 -22.36 6.29 -0.08
N VAL A 236 -22.14 5.73 -1.28
CA VAL A 236 -22.84 6.11 -2.51
C VAL A 236 -23.59 4.88 -3.06
N PRO A 237 -24.91 4.97 -3.31
CA PRO A 237 -25.73 6.19 -3.26
C PRO A 237 -26.13 6.59 -1.84
N LYS A 238 -26.16 7.91 -1.62
CA LYS A 238 -26.81 8.53 -0.47
C LYS A 238 -28.30 8.73 -0.77
N LEU A 239 -29.11 7.73 -0.43
CA LEU A 239 -30.50 7.57 -0.87
C LEU A 239 -31.45 8.71 -0.48
N GLU A 240 -31.05 9.59 0.45
CA GLU A 240 -31.81 10.79 0.80
C GLU A 240 -31.92 11.78 -0.38
N PHE A 241 -30.99 11.75 -1.33
CA PHE A 241 -31.04 12.63 -2.51
C PHE A 241 -30.43 12.05 -3.79
N GLN A 242 -29.65 10.97 -3.73
CA GLN A 242 -29.09 10.30 -4.91
C GLN A 242 -30.02 9.20 -5.40
N ASN A 243 -30.01 8.97 -6.71
CA ASN A 243 -30.73 7.86 -7.30
C ASN A 243 -30.03 6.53 -6.92
N PRO A 244 -30.78 5.44 -6.70
CA PRO A 244 -30.21 4.15 -6.28
C PRO A 244 -29.15 3.57 -7.22
N TRP A 245 -29.21 3.87 -8.51
CA TRP A 245 -28.24 3.41 -9.50
C TRP A 245 -26.87 4.13 -9.45
N GLN A 246 -26.77 5.29 -8.81
CA GLN A 246 -25.52 6.07 -8.80
C GLN A 246 -24.41 5.32 -8.06
N ARG A 247 -23.18 5.41 -8.58
CA ARG A 247 -21.97 4.86 -7.97
C ARG A 247 -20.88 5.92 -7.92
N TYR A 248 -19.90 5.75 -7.04
CA TYR A 248 -18.71 6.59 -7.01
C TYR A 248 -17.50 5.72 -6.71
N SER A 249 -16.34 6.06 -7.27
CA SER A 249 -15.12 5.29 -7.00
C SER A 249 -14.71 5.46 -5.54
N HIS A 250 -14.55 4.34 -4.83
CA HIS A 250 -14.10 4.35 -3.45
C HIS A 250 -12.67 4.83 -3.36
N ARG A 251 -12.48 5.97 -2.70
CA ARG A 251 -11.17 6.61 -2.58
C ARG A 251 -10.08 5.77 -1.89
N PHE A 252 -10.47 4.83 -1.03
CA PHE A 252 -9.56 3.91 -0.35
C PHE A 252 -9.50 2.53 -1.01
N ALA A 253 -9.90 2.41 -2.27
CA ALA A 253 -9.55 1.25 -3.08
C ALA A 253 -8.08 1.29 -3.50
N SER A 254 -7.59 0.22 -4.11
CA SER A 254 -6.20 0.08 -4.50
C SER A 254 -6.03 -1.00 -5.59
N ASN A 255 -5.01 -0.88 -6.45
CA ASN A 255 -4.63 -2.02 -7.29
C ASN A 255 -4.01 -3.14 -6.45
N ILE A 256 -3.10 -2.75 -5.55
CA ILE A 256 -2.37 -3.64 -4.66
C ILE A 256 -2.48 -3.07 -3.24
N GLU A 257 -3.04 -3.84 -2.31
CA GLU A 257 -3.01 -3.55 -0.88
C GLU A 257 -2.54 -4.77 -0.10
N LEU A 258 -1.47 -4.57 0.66
CA LEU A 258 -0.79 -5.61 1.41
C LEU A 258 -0.55 -5.15 2.85
N THR A 259 -0.77 -6.05 3.79
CA THR A 259 -0.22 -5.95 5.15
C THR A 259 0.61 -7.18 5.44
N GLY A 260 1.74 -7.04 6.11
CA GLY A 260 2.60 -8.17 6.46
C GLY A 260 3.54 -7.84 7.61
N TYR A 261 3.76 -8.82 8.49
CA TYR A 261 4.57 -8.70 9.69
C TYR A 261 6.04 -8.47 9.36
N GLU A 262 6.50 -9.14 8.32
CA GLU A 262 7.82 -8.94 7.74
C GLU A 262 7.82 -9.42 6.28
N ASN A 263 8.83 -8.97 5.53
CA ASN A 263 9.18 -9.50 4.21
C ASN A 263 8.05 -9.34 3.18
N ILE A 264 7.99 -8.17 2.56
CA ILE A 264 7.10 -7.89 1.43
C ILE A 264 7.94 -7.39 0.26
N LEU A 265 7.77 -8.01 -0.90
CA LEU A 265 8.38 -7.56 -2.15
C LEU A 265 7.27 -7.18 -3.15
N VAL A 266 7.23 -5.91 -3.54
CA VAL A 266 6.41 -5.41 -4.65
C VAL A 266 7.34 -4.89 -5.72
N ALA A 267 7.58 -5.67 -6.78
CA ALA A 267 8.59 -5.32 -7.76
C ALA A 267 8.22 -5.60 -9.22
N ASN A 268 8.75 -4.77 -10.13
CA ASN A 268 8.62 -4.98 -11.56
C ASN A 268 7.14 -5.09 -12.01
N ASN A 269 6.24 -4.29 -11.43
CA ASN A 269 4.82 -4.28 -11.80
C ASN A 269 4.47 -3.09 -12.71
N ARG A 270 3.43 -3.23 -13.52
CA ARG A 270 2.85 -2.17 -14.37
C ARG A 270 1.38 -1.97 -14.02
N ILE A 271 0.99 -0.77 -13.60
CA ILE A 271 -0.31 -0.53 -12.96
C ILE A 271 -1.06 0.60 -13.65
N ASN A 272 -2.33 0.36 -14.01
CA ASN A 272 -3.26 1.30 -14.64
C ASN A 272 -2.76 1.91 -15.96
N ASP A 273 -1.93 1.18 -16.70
CA ASP A 273 -1.39 1.64 -17.97
C ASP A 273 -2.41 1.59 -19.13
N ASN A 274 -3.54 0.89 -18.94
CA ASN A 274 -4.57 0.70 -19.95
C ASN A 274 -5.96 0.57 -19.30
N ILE A 275 -6.46 1.68 -18.72
CA ILE A 275 -7.81 1.76 -18.18
C ILE A 275 -8.82 1.97 -19.31
N THR A 276 -9.79 1.07 -19.41
CA THR A 276 -10.81 1.04 -20.48
C THR A 276 -12.25 1.07 -19.95
N ASP A 277 -12.44 0.83 -18.65
CA ASP A 277 -13.76 0.53 -18.09
C ASP A 277 -14.43 1.74 -17.42
N ASN A 278 -13.82 2.94 -17.48
CA ASN A 278 -14.44 4.18 -17.02
C ASN A 278 -15.79 4.42 -17.71
N TYR A 279 -16.78 4.91 -16.97
CA TYR A 279 -18.08 5.26 -17.53
C TYR A 279 -18.64 6.54 -16.92
N GLU A 280 -19.42 7.26 -17.73
CA GLU A 280 -20.07 8.51 -17.35
C GLU A 280 -21.41 8.26 -16.65
N GLN A 281 -21.82 9.21 -15.79
CA GLN A 281 -23.06 9.11 -15.01
C GLN A 281 -23.93 10.38 -15.19
N PRO A 282 -24.59 10.57 -16.35
CA PRO A 282 -25.47 11.72 -16.57
C PRO A 282 -26.62 11.77 -15.57
N GLY A 283 -26.95 12.96 -15.08
CA GLY A 283 -27.97 13.15 -14.05
C GLY A 283 -27.49 12.84 -12.63
N TYR A 284 -26.17 12.87 -12.39
CA TYR A 284 -25.61 12.63 -11.08
C TYR A 284 -26.05 13.71 -10.08
N LYS A 285 -26.70 13.31 -8.99
CA LYS A 285 -27.13 14.19 -7.91
C LYS A 285 -26.08 14.30 -6.81
N LEU A 286 -25.88 15.52 -6.30
CA LEU A 286 -24.97 15.83 -5.20
C LEU A 286 -25.43 17.08 -4.45
N GLN A 287 -24.92 17.33 -3.25
CA GLN A 287 -25.20 18.56 -2.52
C GLN A 287 -24.32 19.72 -3.02
N SER A 288 -24.86 20.94 -3.01
CA SER A 288 -24.09 22.17 -3.21
C SER A 288 -22.95 22.31 -2.19
N LYS A 289 -21.99 23.20 -2.47
CA LYS A 289 -20.83 23.47 -1.56
C LYS A 289 -21.26 23.82 -0.13
N ASP A 290 -22.34 24.57 0.03
CA ASP A 290 -22.91 24.97 1.33
C ASP A 290 -23.87 23.92 1.93
N LYS A 291 -24.07 22.80 1.22
CA LYS A 291 -24.94 21.67 1.57
C LYS A 291 -26.42 22.00 1.69
N LYS A 292 -26.87 23.16 1.18
CA LYS A 292 -28.26 23.61 1.30
C LYS A 292 -29.16 23.15 0.17
N THR A 293 -28.61 22.88 -1.01
CA THR A 293 -29.40 22.50 -2.18
C THR A 293 -28.86 21.21 -2.78
N ILE A 294 -29.74 20.49 -3.48
CA ILE A 294 -29.37 19.34 -4.30
C ILE A 294 -29.18 19.83 -5.72
N LEU A 295 -28.01 19.56 -6.28
CA LEU A 295 -27.66 19.84 -7.65
C LEU A 295 -27.73 18.55 -8.46
N THR A 296 -28.00 18.70 -9.76
CA THR A 296 -27.94 17.59 -10.71
C THR A 296 -26.98 17.97 -11.83
N TYR A 297 -25.89 17.22 -11.97
CA TYR A 297 -24.98 17.36 -13.09
C TYR A 297 -25.50 16.52 -14.26
N GLN A 298 -25.97 17.19 -15.31
CA GLN A 298 -26.49 16.53 -16.51
C GLN A 298 -25.36 15.89 -17.33
N GLU A 299 -24.19 16.51 -17.37
CA GLU A 299 -22.99 15.99 -18.01
C GLU A 299 -22.35 14.89 -17.16
N GLY A 300 -22.40 13.65 -17.63
CA GLY A 300 -21.86 12.51 -16.88
C GLY A 300 -20.34 12.52 -16.72
N SER A 301 -19.62 13.19 -17.63
CA SER A 301 -18.17 13.43 -17.56
C SER A 301 -17.73 14.25 -16.34
N LYS A 302 -18.65 14.95 -15.65
CA LYS A 302 -18.34 15.67 -14.40
C LYS A 302 -18.17 14.73 -13.20
N VAL A 303 -18.81 13.57 -13.23
CA VAL A 303 -18.75 12.56 -12.15
C VAL A 303 -18.62 11.14 -12.75
N PRO A 304 -17.52 10.85 -13.48
CA PRO A 304 -17.31 9.52 -14.01
C PRO A 304 -17.08 8.54 -12.86
N PHE A 305 -17.52 7.30 -13.02
CA PHE A 305 -16.95 6.22 -12.24
C PHE A 305 -15.60 5.88 -12.85
N ASN A 306 -14.52 6.26 -12.18
CA ASN A 306 -13.16 6.20 -12.68
C ASN A 306 -12.36 5.09 -11.97
N TYR A 307 -11.87 4.13 -12.74
CA TYR A 307 -11.06 2.97 -12.34
C TYR A 307 -9.58 3.31 -12.08
N SER A 308 -9.24 4.59 -12.00
CA SER A 308 -7.91 5.06 -11.56
C SER A 308 -7.98 6.05 -10.40
N ASN A 309 -9.18 6.31 -9.87
CA ASN A 309 -9.41 7.25 -8.77
C ASN A 309 -9.22 6.59 -7.39
N HIS A 310 -8.05 5.98 -7.19
CA HIS A 310 -7.72 5.26 -5.97
C HIS A 310 -6.20 5.05 -5.87
N TYR A 311 -5.73 4.40 -4.81
CA TYR A 311 -4.29 4.18 -4.60
C TYR A 311 -3.69 3.20 -5.62
N GLY A 312 -2.42 3.37 -5.98
CA GLY A 312 -1.69 2.38 -6.78
C GLY A 312 -1.27 1.19 -5.93
N ILE A 313 -0.20 1.37 -5.15
CA ILE A 313 0.38 0.37 -4.26
C ILE A 313 0.25 0.83 -2.81
N VAL A 314 -0.34 0.01 -1.96
CA VAL A 314 -0.49 0.26 -0.51
C VAL A 314 0.17 -0.88 0.27
N VAL A 315 1.14 -0.58 1.12
CA VAL A 315 1.86 -1.59 1.92
C VAL A 315 1.99 -1.15 3.37
N ASN A 316 1.37 -1.89 4.30
CA ASN A 316 1.35 -1.53 5.74
C ASN A 316 0.84 -0.10 6.00
N ARG A 317 -0.09 0.38 5.15
CA ARG A 317 -0.83 1.64 5.35
C ARG A 317 -2.35 1.43 5.31
N GLY A 318 -2.79 0.19 5.14
CA GLY A 318 -4.19 -0.25 5.17
C GLY A 318 -4.52 -1.10 6.40
N GLY A 319 -5.76 -1.59 6.49
CA GLY A 319 -6.18 -2.59 7.49
C GLY A 319 -6.43 -2.08 8.92
N LYS A 320 -6.20 -0.80 9.23
CA LYS A 320 -6.47 -0.23 10.57
C LYS A 320 -7.78 0.56 10.63
N GLN A 321 -8.67 0.15 11.53
CA GLN A 321 -9.89 0.91 11.83
C GLN A 321 -9.57 2.16 12.65
N GLY A 322 -10.19 3.30 12.32
CA GLY A 322 -10.02 4.56 13.05
C GLY A 322 -8.76 5.36 12.70
N GLY A 323 -7.91 4.83 11.81
CA GLY A 323 -6.68 5.49 11.38
C GLY A 323 -5.51 5.32 12.38
N PHE A 324 -4.43 6.03 12.11
CA PHE A 324 -3.19 5.97 12.87
C PHE A 324 -3.08 7.16 13.83
N LYS A 325 -2.45 6.94 15.00
CA LYS A 325 -2.08 8.02 15.92
C LYS A 325 -1.09 8.98 15.28
N LEU A 326 -1.12 10.23 15.72
CA LEU A 326 -0.12 11.23 15.36
C LEU A 326 1.23 10.84 15.97
N ALA A 327 2.30 11.06 15.20
CA ALA A 327 3.67 10.73 15.58
C ALA A 327 3.81 9.29 16.11
N GLY A 328 3.37 8.33 15.29
CA GLY A 328 3.52 6.91 15.57
C GLY A 328 4.96 6.54 15.95
N THR A 329 5.07 5.58 16.86
CA THR A 329 6.33 4.95 17.30
C THR A 329 6.16 3.43 17.25
N PRO A 330 7.25 2.63 17.29
CA PRO A 330 7.13 1.17 17.33
C PRO A 330 6.25 0.65 18.48
N THR A 331 6.14 1.40 19.57
CA THR A 331 5.28 1.04 20.72
C THR A 331 3.81 1.40 20.49
N THR A 332 3.54 2.56 19.90
CA THR A 332 2.17 3.09 19.77
C THR A 332 1.46 2.66 18.50
N GLU A 333 2.22 2.40 17.45
CA GLU A 333 1.79 2.08 16.08
C GLU A 333 2.71 1.00 15.45
N PRO A 334 2.87 -0.19 16.06
CA PRO A 334 3.84 -1.20 15.63
C PRO A 334 3.65 -1.63 14.17
N GLY A 335 2.42 -1.57 13.64
CA GLY A 335 2.12 -1.85 12.24
C GLY A 335 2.86 -0.97 11.23
N LEU A 336 3.24 0.26 11.59
CA LEU A 336 3.99 1.17 10.73
C LEU A 336 5.51 0.90 10.69
N PHE A 337 6.00 -0.03 11.51
CA PHE A 337 7.44 -0.31 11.70
C PHE A 337 7.79 -1.78 11.40
N ARG A 338 7.05 -2.42 10.49
CA ARG A 338 7.35 -3.79 10.02
C ARG A 338 8.59 -3.80 9.14
N LYS A 339 9.37 -4.89 9.20
CA LYS A 339 10.68 -4.98 8.56
C LYS A 339 10.64 -5.70 7.22
N GLY A 340 11.67 -5.49 6.40
CA GLY A 340 11.87 -6.23 5.16
C GLY A 340 10.90 -5.85 4.04
N ILE A 341 10.47 -4.58 4.00
CA ILE A 341 9.53 -4.07 3.00
C ILE A 341 10.31 -3.43 1.85
N VAL A 342 10.13 -3.97 0.64
CA VAL A 342 10.83 -3.51 -0.58
C VAL A 342 9.83 -3.27 -1.70
N ILE A 343 9.76 -2.03 -2.18
CA ILE A 343 8.93 -1.60 -3.31
C ILE A 343 9.85 -1.02 -4.38
N ARG A 344 10.02 -1.74 -5.50
CA ARG A 344 11.06 -1.35 -6.48
C ARG A 344 10.71 -1.63 -7.93
N ASP A 345 11.30 -0.85 -8.83
CA ASP A 345 11.23 -1.11 -10.27
C ASP A 345 9.78 -1.17 -10.81
N ASN A 346 8.80 -0.54 -10.13
CA ASN A 346 7.40 -0.51 -10.55
C ASN A 346 7.13 0.67 -11.48
N TRP A 347 6.10 0.53 -12.31
CA TRP A 347 5.60 1.55 -13.22
C TRP A 347 4.11 1.79 -12.93
N VAL A 348 3.79 2.92 -12.30
CA VAL A 348 2.49 3.19 -11.70
C VAL A 348 1.85 4.40 -12.35
N TYR A 349 0.74 4.20 -13.05
CA TYR A 349 -0.10 5.29 -13.54
C TYR A 349 -1.23 5.56 -12.54
N HIS A 350 -1.52 6.83 -12.29
CA HIS A 350 -2.66 7.21 -11.46
C HIS A 350 -3.25 8.55 -11.90
N THR A 351 -4.46 8.86 -11.45
CA THR A 351 -5.13 10.14 -11.74
C THR A 351 -5.56 10.85 -10.47
N MET A 352 -5.64 10.14 -9.34
CA MET A 352 -5.94 10.66 -8.02
C MET A 352 -5.23 9.79 -6.97
N ARG A 353 -5.23 10.23 -5.71
CA ARG A 353 -4.62 9.51 -4.57
C ARG A 353 -3.12 9.29 -4.75
N VAL A 354 -2.56 8.41 -3.93
CA VAL A 354 -1.12 8.19 -3.85
C VAL A 354 -0.72 7.04 -4.76
N GLY A 355 0.33 7.24 -5.57
CA GLY A 355 0.93 6.18 -6.39
C GLY A 355 1.49 5.04 -5.53
N ILE A 356 2.34 5.37 -4.55
CA ILE A 356 2.89 4.41 -3.57
C ILE A 356 2.68 4.91 -2.14
N HIS A 357 1.94 4.14 -1.34
CA HIS A 357 1.60 4.45 0.05
C HIS A 357 2.15 3.35 0.98
N ALA A 358 3.25 3.60 1.68
CA ALA A 358 3.96 2.53 2.40
C ALA A 358 4.40 2.89 3.82
N ALA A 359 4.65 1.88 4.66
CA ALA A 359 5.33 2.03 5.94
C ALA A 359 6.28 0.87 6.25
N GLY A 360 7.32 1.14 7.03
CA GLY A 360 8.17 0.10 7.58
C GLY A 360 9.39 0.60 8.34
N ASP A 361 10.07 -0.33 8.99
CA ASP A 361 11.41 -0.15 9.55
C ASP A 361 12.43 -0.82 8.60
N GLY A 362 13.29 -0.02 7.97
CA GLY A 362 14.13 -0.51 6.87
C GLY A 362 13.40 -0.54 5.52
N LEU A 363 12.37 0.31 5.35
CA LEU A 363 11.58 0.40 4.12
C LEU A 363 12.44 0.89 2.94
N ILE A 364 12.37 0.18 1.81
CA ILE A 364 13.04 0.57 0.57
C ILE A 364 12.00 0.87 -0.51
N ILE A 365 12.02 2.09 -1.04
CA ILE A 365 11.24 2.51 -2.22
C ILE A 365 12.22 2.98 -3.30
N GLN A 366 12.48 2.13 -4.30
CA GLN A 366 13.61 2.34 -5.21
C GLN A 366 13.29 2.16 -6.70
N ASN A 367 13.76 3.07 -7.56
CA ASN A 367 13.71 2.95 -9.02
C ASN A 367 12.29 2.78 -9.60
N ASN A 368 11.27 3.28 -8.92
CA ASN A 368 9.91 3.29 -9.42
C ASN A 368 9.69 4.49 -10.34
N ASP A 369 8.70 4.38 -11.22
CA ASP A 369 8.26 5.45 -12.08
C ASP A 369 6.76 5.67 -11.87
N ILE A 370 6.39 6.88 -11.46
CA ILE A 370 5.04 7.23 -11.06
C ILE A 370 4.55 8.34 -11.98
N GLN A 371 3.48 8.07 -12.71
CA GLN A 371 2.96 8.93 -13.77
C GLN A 371 1.53 9.35 -13.42
N ASP A 372 1.39 10.61 -12.99
CA ASP A 372 0.08 11.24 -12.84
C ASP A 372 -0.39 11.86 -14.16
N GLN A 373 -1.69 11.85 -14.40
CA GLN A 373 -2.29 12.53 -15.55
C GLN A 373 -2.24 14.06 -15.37
N PRO A 374 -1.73 14.83 -16.36
CA PRO A 374 -1.77 16.30 -16.33
C PRO A 374 -3.15 16.85 -16.71
N ASN A 375 -3.37 18.14 -16.46
CA ASN A 375 -4.56 18.90 -16.90
C ASN A 375 -5.91 18.32 -16.42
N LYS A 376 -5.93 17.71 -15.25
CA LYS A 376 -7.14 17.12 -14.67
C LYS A 376 -8.10 18.20 -14.19
N LYS A 377 -9.39 17.98 -14.41
CA LYS A 377 -10.47 18.83 -13.92
C LYS A 377 -11.41 18.01 -13.04
N TRP A 378 -11.81 18.55 -11.89
CA TRP A 378 -12.56 17.83 -10.88
C TRP A 378 -13.72 18.63 -10.31
N TRP A 379 -14.87 17.99 -10.12
CA TRP A 379 -16.13 18.68 -9.79
C TRP A 379 -16.72 18.29 -8.44
N THR A 380 -16.26 17.20 -7.85
CA THR A 380 -16.87 16.62 -6.64
C THR A 380 -15.90 16.60 -5.48
N ASP A 381 -16.42 16.67 -4.27
CA ASP A 381 -15.68 16.25 -3.09
C ASP A 381 -15.28 14.77 -3.20
N PRO A 382 -14.16 14.35 -2.59
CA PRO A 382 -13.70 12.95 -2.59
C PRO A 382 -14.68 11.89 -2.09
N THR A 383 -15.80 12.28 -1.47
CA THR A 383 -16.90 11.37 -1.09
C THR A 383 -17.92 11.13 -2.20
N GLY A 384 -17.90 11.95 -3.26
CA GLY A 384 -18.90 11.91 -4.33
C GLY A 384 -20.26 12.51 -3.96
N THR A 385 -20.48 12.94 -2.70
CA THR A 385 -21.81 13.37 -2.25
C THR A 385 -22.05 14.88 -2.31
N ARG A 386 -21.02 15.68 -2.61
CA ARG A 386 -21.10 17.15 -2.66
C ARG A 386 -20.17 17.74 -3.73
N GLU A 387 -20.38 19.00 -4.08
CA GLU A 387 -19.48 19.74 -4.97
C GLU A 387 -18.09 19.93 -4.36
N ALA A 388 -17.06 19.95 -5.22
CA ALA A 388 -15.72 20.32 -4.83
C ALA A 388 -15.64 21.79 -4.40
N THR A 389 -14.74 22.08 -3.45
CA THR A 389 -14.38 23.45 -3.06
C THR A 389 -12.93 23.75 -3.46
N GLY A 390 -12.54 25.02 -3.44
CA GLY A 390 -11.14 25.40 -3.71
C GLY A 390 -10.12 24.88 -2.68
N ALA A 391 -10.59 24.27 -1.59
CA ALA A 391 -9.78 23.65 -0.55
C ALA A 391 -9.93 22.12 -0.51
N VAL A 392 -10.39 21.49 -1.60
CA VAL A 392 -10.60 20.04 -1.62
C VAL A 392 -9.29 19.27 -1.57
N THR A 393 -9.24 18.27 -0.68
CA THR A 393 -8.14 17.31 -0.51
C THR A 393 -8.47 16.03 -1.28
N LEU A 394 -7.65 15.69 -2.26
CA LEU A 394 -7.80 14.50 -3.11
C LEU A 394 -6.65 13.50 -2.87
N GLU A 395 -5.73 13.83 -1.96
CA GLU A 395 -4.51 13.08 -1.58
C GLU A 395 -3.67 12.68 -2.79
N ASN A 396 -3.62 13.55 -3.80
CA ASN A 396 -2.87 13.28 -5.02
C ASN A 396 -1.36 13.42 -4.78
N ARG A 397 -0.66 12.29 -4.66
CA ARG A 397 0.77 12.26 -4.32
C ARG A 397 1.52 11.18 -5.10
N GLY A 398 2.82 11.39 -5.30
CA GLY A 398 3.68 10.35 -5.86
C GLY A 398 3.91 9.23 -4.83
N ILE A 399 4.63 9.56 -3.76
CA ILE A 399 5.00 8.63 -2.68
C ILE A 399 4.57 9.22 -1.34
N ASP A 400 3.87 8.44 -0.53
CA ASP A 400 3.58 8.74 0.86
C ASP A 400 4.13 7.61 1.74
N PHE A 401 4.99 7.96 2.69
CA PHE A 401 5.69 6.96 3.49
C PHE A 401 5.72 7.27 5.00
N SER A 402 6.00 6.25 5.79
CA SER A 402 6.08 6.32 7.26
C SER A 402 7.05 5.26 7.80
N GLY A 403 7.48 5.42 9.05
CA GLY A 403 8.38 4.49 9.72
C GLY A 403 9.83 5.01 9.84
N TRP A 404 10.77 4.11 10.11
CA TRP A 404 12.17 4.42 10.39
C TRP A 404 13.13 3.71 9.43
N ASN A 405 14.38 4.19 9.37
CA ASN A 405 15.41 3.58 8.52
C ASN A 405 14.96 3.48 7.05
N VAL A 406 14.32 4.53 6.53
CA VAL A 406 13.67 4.52 5.21
C VAL A 406 14.65 5.00 4.13
N LEU A 407 14.70 4.28 3.02
CA LEU A 407 15.40 4.69 1.80
C LEU A 407 14.39 4.93 0.67
N VAL A 408 14.37 6.15 0.13
CA VAL A 408 13.64 6.53 -1.08
C VAL A 408 14.63 6.97 -2.15
N GLU A 409 14.90 6.14 -3.15
CA GLU A 409 16.01 6.37 -4.09
C GLU A 409 15.68 6.10 -5.56
N GLY A 410 16.18 6.98 -6.45
CA GLY A 410 16.19 6.70 -7.89
C GLY A 410 14.81 6.70 -8.54
N ASN A 411 13.79 7.23 -7.85
CA ASN A 411 12.42 7.23 -8.35
C ASN A 411 12.19 8.43 -9.28
N ASN A 412 11.43 8.19 -10.35
CA ASN A 412 10.86 9.24 -11.18
C ASN A 412 9.39 9.44 -10.79
N TYR A 413 8.95 10.68 -10.66
CA TYR A 413 7.56 10.96 -10.32
C TYR A 413 7.02 12.21 -11.02
N GLN A 414 5.78 12.13 -11.45
CA GLN A 414 4.99 13.25 -11.92
C GLN A 414 3.72 13.35 -11.09
N VAL A 415 3.39 14.54 -10.62
CA VAL A 415 2.18 14.83 -9.84
C VAL A 415 1.59 16.16 -10.30
N TYR A 416 0.29 16.19 -10.57
CA TYR A 416 -0.44 17.35 -11.06
C TYR A 416 -1.71 17.59 -10.25
N ARG A 417 -1.86 18.81 -9.73
CA ARG A 417 -3.05 19.21 -8.98
C ARG A 417 -4.26 19.29 -9.93
N HIS A 418 -5.46 19.05 -9.39
CA HIS A 418 -6.69 19.12 -10.18
C HIS A 418 -7.22 20.54 -10.22
N GLN A 419 -7.62 21.03 -11.40
CA GLN A 419 -8.44 22.23 -11.51
C GLN A 419 -9.85 21.95 -10.97
N ILE A 420 -10.37 22.83 -10.11
CA ILE A 420 -11.67 22.64 -9.48
C ILE A 420 -12.77 23.30 -10.30
N GLY A 421 -13.60 22.48 -10.96
CA GLY A 421 -14.63 22.94 -11.89
C GLY A 421 -14.08 23.96 -12.88
N ASP A 422 -14.85 25.00 -13.19
CA ASP A 422 -14.41 26.12 -14.04
C ASP A 422 -13.63 27.22 -13.28
N THR A 423 -13.19 26.94 -12.05
CA THR A 423 -12.51 27.95 -11.24
C THR A 423 -11.01 28.01 -11.55
N LYS A 424 -10.35 29.08 -11.09
CA LYS A 424 -8.88 29.20 -11.10
C LYS A 424 -8.18 28.40 -9.98
N TYR A 425 -8.95 27.74 -9.11
CA TYR A 425 -8.39 27.04 -7.95
C TYR A 425 -7.94 25.63 -8.32
N LEU A 426 -6.87 25.19 -7.66
CA LEU A 426 -6.35 23.83 -7.73
C LEU A 426 -6.64 23.10 -6.41
N SER A 427 -6.81 21.77 -6.46
CA SER A 427 -6.91 20.89 -5.26
C SER A 427 -5.74 21.14 -4.30
N VAL A 428 -5.90 21.01 -2.99
CA VAL A 428 -4.85 21.37 -2.01
C VAL A 428 -3.60 20.50 -2.15
N ASP A 429 -3.78 19.18 -2.24
CA ASP A 429 -2.67 18.22 -2.35
C ASP A 429 -2.01 18.27 -3.73
N GLY A 430 -0.79 17.77 -3.80
CA GLY A 430 0.03 17.70 -5.02
C GLY A 430 1.48 17.33 -4.74
N GLU A 431 1.73 16.52 -3.71
CA GLU A 431 3.06 16.21 -3.23
C GLU A 431 3.80 15.19 -4.09
N GLY A 432 5.08 15.40 -4.32
CA GLY A 432 5.94 14.39 -4.94
C GLY A 432 6.20 13.24 -3.98
N MET A 433 6.82 13.57 -2.84
CA MET A 433 7.13 12.63 -1.78
C MET A 433 6.78 13.26 -0.44
N LEU A 434 6.04 12.56 0.41
CA LEU A 434 5.58 13.11 1.68
C LEU A 434 5.67 12.11 2.83
N MET A 435 6.20 12.60 3.95
CA MET A 435 5.80 12.14 5.28
C MET A 435 5.17 13.32 6.01
N GLN A 436 3.98 13.14 6.57
CA GLN A 436 3.22 14.18 7.26
C GLN A 436 2.62 13.63 8.55
N GLU A 437 2.60 14.43 9.62
CA GLU A 437 2.07 14.02 10.93
C GLU A 437 0.61 13.57 10.89
N CYS A 438 -0.25 14.31 10.20
CA CYS A 438 -1.63 13.87 10.02
C CYS A 438 -1.69 12.63 9.13
N CYS A 439 -2.67 11.76 9.38
CA CYS A 439 -2.93 10.57 8.55
C CYS A 439 -1.83 9.49 8.62
N GLY A 440 -1.18 9.36 9.77
CA GLY A 440 -0.26 8.26 10.08
C GLY A 440 1.22 8.57 9.98
N GLY A 441 1.60 9.84 10.11
CA GLY A 441 3.01 10.22 10.26
C GLY A 441 3.62 9.64 11.53
N THR A 442 4.89 9.26 11.40
CA THR A 442 5.73 8.80 12.51
C THR A 442 6.70 9.90 12.93
N THR A 443 7.34 9.72 14.07
CA THR A 443 8.62 10.39 14.31
C THR A 443 9.62 10.00 13.20
N VAL A 444 10.55 10.89 12.87
CA VAL A 444 11.49 10.64 11.76
C VAL A 444 12.84 10.23 12.29
N LYS A 445 13.30 9.03 11.90
CA LYS A 445 14.60 8.51 12.27
C LYS A 445 15.26 7.78 11.10
N ASN A 446 16.48 8.20 10.76
CA ASN A 446 17.31 7.58 9.73
C ASN A 446 16.60 7.50 8.37
N VAL A 447 16.20 8.65 7.82
CA VAL A 447 15.52 8.72 6.51
C VAL A 447 16.49 9.25 5.45
N MET A 448 16.60 8.54 4.33
CA MET A 448 17.42 8.93 3.19
C MET A 448 16.54 9.05 1.93
N ILE A 449 16.50 10.25 1.36
CA ILE A 449 15.78 10.55 0.11
C ILE A 449 16.82 11.02 -0.90
N LYS A 450 17.13 10.21 -1.92
CA LYS A 450 18.23 10.55 -2.84
C LYS A 450 18.07 10.17 -4.29
N ASN A 451 18.74 10.91 -5.17
CA ASN A 451 18.81 10.61 -6.60
C ASN A 451 17.42 10.48 -7.26
N ASN A 452 16.38 11.13 -6.72
CA ASN A 452 15.05 11.11 -7.29
C ASN A 452 14.85 12.29 -8.25
N GLN A 453 13.96 12.13 -9.22
CA GLN A 453 13.60 13.17 -10.17
C GLN A 453 12.08 13.34 -10.24
N GLY A 454 11.59 14.57 -10.12
CA GLY A 454 10.16 14.82 -10.33
C GLY A 454 9.76 16.28 -10.34
N ASN A 455 8.46 16.53 -10.54
CA ASN A 455 7.89 17.87 -10.77
C ASN A 455 7.14 18.46 -9.56
N ALA A 456 7.23 17.80 -8.40
CA ALA A 456 6.47 18.12 -7.20
C ALA A 456 7.34 17.99 -5.95
N TYR A 457 6.93 18.65 -4.85
CA TYR A 457 7.82 18.87 -3.73
C TYR A 457 8.12 17.60 -2.93
N ILE A 458 9.28 17.62 -2.25
CA ILE A 458 9.67 16.62 -1.24
C ILE A 458 9.38 17.21 0.14
N GLY A 459 8.63 16.50 0.97
CA GLY A 459 8.12 16.98 2.24
C GLY A 459 8.34 16.04 3.42
N LEU A 460 8.96 16.55 4.48
CA LEU A 460 8.83 16.05 5.84
C LEU A 460 8.07 17.11 6.64
N TYR A 461 6.74 17.02 6.64
CA TYR A 461 5.88 18.14 6.99
C TYR A 461 5.23 17.97 8.36
N LYS A 462 5.64 18.83 9.31
CA LYS A 462 5.12 18.90 10.68
C LYS A 462 5.31 17.60 11.45
N VAL A 463 6.41 16.88 11.23
CA VAL A 463 6.59 15.49 11.68
C VAL A 463 7.23 15.35 13.08
N GLN A 464 7.16 16.40 13.90
CA GLN A 464 7.81 16.47 15.21
C GLN A 464 9.34 16.32 15.10
N GLU A 465 10.00 15.69 16.08
CA GLU A 465 11.46 15.50 16.05
C GLU A 465 11.93 14.75 14.80
N ILE A 466 12.94 15.30 14.13
CA ILE A 466 13.60 14.69 12.97
C ILE A 466 15.05 14.39 13.31
N ASN A 467 15.46 13.13 13.13
CA ASN A 467 16.78 12.67 13.53
C ASN A 467 17.45 11.83 12.42
N HIS A 468 18.71 12.14 12.10
CA HIS A 468 19.51 11.47 11.07
C HIS A 468 18.79 11.42 9.71
N THR A 469 18.43 12.56 9.14
CA THR A 469 17.76 12.61 7.83
C THR A 469 18.69 13.18 6.79
N THR A 470 18.77 12.57 5.61
CA THR A 470 19.51 13.12 4.46
C THR A 470 18.61 13.19 3.22
N ILE A 471 18.49 14.38 2.65
CA ILE A 471 17.87 14.62 1.34
C ILE A 471 18.97 15.06 0.39
N GLU A 472 19.42 14.18 -0.49
CA GLU A 472 20.62 14.43 -1.31
C GLU A 472 20.46 14.15 -2.81
N ASN A 473 21.09 14.98 -3.65
CA ASN A 473 21.21 14.75 -5.09
C ASN A 473 19.85 14.55 -5.81
N ASN A 474 18.76 15.12 -5.30
CA ASN A 474 17.46 15.06 -5.95
C ASN A 474 17.31 16.19 -6.97
N GLN A 475 16.52 15.94 -8.02
CA GLN A 475 16.11 16.93 -9.00
C GLN A 475 14.61 17.22 -8.84
N VAL A 476 14.29 18.31 -8.15
CA VAL A 476 12.92 18.78 -7.91
C VAL A 476 12.62 19.95 -8.84
N LEU A 477 11.93 19.64 -9.93
CA LEU A 477 11.57 20.59 -10.97
C LEU A 477 10.27 21.31 -10.59
N ASN A 478 10.23 22.63 -10.76
CA ASN A 478 9.06 23.49 -10.51
C ASN A 478 8.41 23.34 -9.12
N SER A 479 9.17 22.90 -8.12
CA SER A 479 8.66 22.67 -6.77
C SER A 479 9.74 22.76 -5.70
N ASP A 480 9.34 22.54 -4.47
CA ASP A 480 10.10 22.89 -3.27
C ASP A 480 10.69 21.67 -2.55
N ILE A 481 11.55 21.92 -1.56
CA ILE A 481 11.86 20.97 -0.49
C ILE A 481 11.39 21.58 0.83
N PHE A 482 10.53 20.88 1.56
CA PHE A 482 9.98 21.29 2.85
C PHE A 482 10.35 20.30 3.95
N VAL A 483 11.11 20.76 4.94
CA VAL A 483 11.46 19.96 6.13
C VAL A 483 11.07 20.75 7.37
N MET A 484 10.04 20.30 8.08
CA MET A 484 9.42 21.05 9.17
C MET A 484 9.16 20.12 10.35
N ALA A 485 9.90 20.33 11.43
CA ALA A 485 9.71 19.62 12.69
C ALA A 485 8.53 20.22 13.48
N ASP A 486 8.41 21.54 13.47
CA ASP A 486 7.34 22.27 14.17
C ASP A 486 5.95 21.81 13.72
N THR A 487 5.08 21.52 14.68
CA THR A 487 3.68 21.19 14.40
C THR A 487 2.78 22.41 14.56
N ASN A 488 1.47 22.24 14.34
CA ASN A 488 0.49 23.28 14.67
C ASN A 488 0.43 23.58 16.18
N ASN A 489 0.85 22.63 17.02
CA ASN A 489 0.65 22.69 18.46
C ASN A 489 1.90 23.13 19.22
N GLN A 490 3.09 22.70 18.76
CA GLN A 490 4.33 22.99 19.48
C GLN A 490 5.57 22.97 18.56
N PRO A 491 6.63 23.73 18.92
CA PRO A 491 7.91 23.68 18.23
C PRO A 491 8.66 22.39 18.52
N TYR A 492 9.53 21.97 17.60
CA TYR A 492 10.39 20.79 17.76
C TYR A 492 11.82 21.02 17.23
N GLY A 493 12.71 20.08 17.55
CA GLY A 493 14.12 20.10 17.14
C GLY A 493 14.43 19.17 15.97
N MET A 494 15.61 19.39 15.38
CA MET A 494 16.21 18.53 14.36
C MET A 494 17.64 18.18 14.76
N ASN A 495 18.06 16.93 14.56
CA ASN A 495 19.43 16.52 14.79
C ASN A 495 19.98 15.74 13.59
N GLN A 496 21.15 16.13 13.11
CA GLN A 496 21.81 15.50 11.97
C GLN A 496 20.91 15.44 10.72
N VAL A 497 20.20 16.53 10.45
CA VAL A 497 19.37 16.68 9.25
C VAL A 497 20.14 17.43 8.17
N LYS A 498 20.27 16.81 7.00
CA LYS A 498 21.11 17.25 5.90
C LYS A 498 20.31 17.38 4.61
N ILE A 499 20.41 18.54 3.96
CA ILE A 499 19.81 18.80 2.64
C ILE A 499 20.93 19.22 1.71
N ILE A 500 21.41 18.29 0.87
CA ILE A 500 22.72 18.40 0.22
C ILE A 500 22.63 18.19 -1.30
N ASN A 501 23.28 19.07 -2.07
CA ASN A 501 23.50 18.89 -3.51
C ASN A 501 22.23 18.68 -4.36
N ASN A 502 21.06 19.14 -3.89
CA ASN A 502 19.82 19.03 -4.65
C ASN A 502 19.74 20.13 -5.72
N GLN A 503 19.09 19.83 -6.84
CA GLN A 503 18.62 20.81 -7.81
C GLN A 503 17.15 21.09 -7.54
N VAL A 504 16.80 22.32 -7.16
CA VAL A 504 15.44 22.69 -6.72
C VAL A 504 15.00 23.95 -7.44
N SER A 505 13.93 23.91 -8.22
CA SER A 505 13.46 25.12 -8.92
C SER A 505 12.60 26.02 -8.04
N GLY A 506 12.04 25.48 -6.95
CA GLY A 506 11.30 26.24 -5.95
C GLY A 506 12.19 26.66 -4.77
N ASN A 507 11.58 26.63 -3.59
CA ASN A 507 12.17 27.01 -2.32
C ASN A 507 12.76 25.81 -1.59
N ILE A 508 13.67 26.10 -0.67
CA ILE A 508 14.07 25.17 0.40
C ILE A 508 13.65 25.83 1.72
N LEU A 509 12.78 25.17 2.48
CA LEU A 509 12.36 25.61 3.80
C LEU A 509 12.65 24.53 4.84
N VAL A 510 13.41 24.90 5.87
CA VAL A 510 13.84 23.99 6.94
C VAL A 510 13.57 24.62 8.30
N LYS A 511 12.60 24.09 9.05
CA LYS A 511 12.15 24.75 10.29
C LYS A 511 12.15 23.81 11.50
N ALA A 512 12.98 24.17 12.48
CA ALA A 512 13.14 23.52 13.78
C ALA A 512 13.28 24.58 14.87
N SER A 513 12.18 25.04 15.46
CA SER A 513 12.23 26.20 16.36
C SER A 513 12.92 25.89 17.71
N LEU A 514 13.04 24.62 18.11
CA LEU A 514 13.84 24.23 19.30
C LEU A 514 15.32 23.98 18.97
N GLY A 515 15.73 24.19 17.73
CA GLY A 515 17.10 24.02 17.29
C GLY A 515 17.54 22.56 17.17
N GLY A 516 18.74 22.26 17.68
CA GLY A 516 19.40 20.95 17.64
C GLY A 516 20.77 21.02 16.95
N GLN A 517 21.40 19.87 16.71
CA GLN A 517 22.83 19.80 16.35
C GLN A 517 23.10 19.09 15.02
N GLY A 518 24.16 19.51 14.34
CA GLY A 518 24.66 18.85 13.12
C GLY A 518 23.73 18.97 11.91
N ASN A 519 22.88 20.00 11.88
CA ASN A 519 21.96 20.24 10.77
C ASN A 519 22.62 21.12 9.69
N GLU A 520 22.42 20.76 8.43
CA GLU A 520 23.15 21.36 7.31
C GLU A 520 22.27 21.50 6.06
N ILE A 521 22.37 22.65 5.40
CA ILE A 521 21.88 22.88 4.03
C ILE A 521 23.08 23.29 3.19
N SER A 522 23.54 22.41 2.28
CA SER A 522 24.75 22.71 1.51
C SER A 522 24.76 22.25 0.05
N GLY A 523 25.44 23.01 -0.80
CA GLY A 523 25.67 22.65 -2.21
C GLY A 523 24.42 22.61 -3.10
N ASN A 524 23.27 23.07 -2.61
CA ASN A 524 22.03 23.05 -3.38
C ASN A 524 22.04 24.12 -4.48
N ARG A 525 21.35 23.83 -5.59
CA ARG A 525 21.26 24.69 -6.78
C ARG A 525 19.82 25.06 -7.09
N GLY A 526 19.54 26.36 -7.03
CA GLY A 526 18.26 26.99 -7.36
C GLY A 526 18.19 27.54 -8.78
N ASN A 527 17.06 28.16 -9.13
CA ASN A 527 16.81 28.78 -10.44
C ASN A 527 16.78 30.34 -10.40
N GLN A 528 17.41 30.95 -9.38
CA GLN A 528 17.44 32.40 -9.13
C GLN A 528 16.14 33.04 -8.62
N SER A 529 15.04 32.28 -8.47
CA SER A 529 13.77 32.83 -7.96
C SER A 529 13.31 32.23 -6.63
N GLY A 530 13.76 31.02 -6.28
CA GLY A 530 13.45 30.36 -5.01
C GLY A 530 14.08 31.03 -3.79
N LYS A 531 13.45 30.84 -2.62
CA LYS A 531 13.97 31.25 -1.32
C LYS A 531 14.66 30.10 -0.60
N LEU A 532 15.64 30.44 0.24
CA LEU A 532 16.22 29.55 1.23
C LEU A 532 15.87 30.08 2.61
N GLU A 533 14.99 29.37 3.31
CA GLU A 533 14.43 29.73 4.63
C GLU A 533 14.80 28.65 5.65
N TYR A 534 15.38 29.04 6.79
CA TYR A 534 15.97 28.09 7.73
C TYR A 534 15.99 28.60 9.17
N SER A 535 15.98 27.71 10.16
CA SER A 535 16.20 28.06 11.58
C SER A 535 17.67 28.37 11.89
N CYS A 536 17.96 29.27 12.84
CA CYS A 536 19.33 29.74 13.13
C CYS A 536 20.31 28.66 13.66
N SER A 537 19.83 27.48 14.04
CA SER A 537 20.66 26.34 14.44
C SER A 537 21.17 25.50 13.26
N ILE A 538 20.88 25.92 12.02
CA ILE A 538 21.18 25.17 10.80
C ILE A 538 22.34 25.84 10.09
N GLU A 539 23.37 25.06 9.77
CA GLU A 539 24.51 25.52 9.00
C GLU A 539 24.13 25.62 7.52
N VAL A 540 24.43 26.76 6.87
CA VAL A 540 24.05 27.02 5.47
C VAL A 540 25.30 27.42 4.69
N ASN A 541 25.75 26.54 3.78
CA ASN A 541 27.00 26.72 3.05
C ASN A 541 26.86 26.43 1.56
N ASN A 542 27.55 27.20 0.71
CA ASN A 542 27.74 26.87 -0.71
C ASN A 542 26.44 26.61 -1.51
N ASN A 543 25.30 27.19 -1.10
CA ASN A 543 24.06 27.14 -1.88
C ASN A 543 24.06 28.26 -2.91
N SER A 544 23.53 28.00 -4.10
CA SER A 544 23.51 28.97 -5.21
C SER A 544 22.14 29.03 -5.85
N GLY A 545 21.78 30.17 -6.45
CA GLY A 545 20.51 30.33 -7.16
C GLY A 545 19.28 30.46 -6.25
N PHE A 546 19.47 30.82 -4.97
CA PHE A 546 18.39 31.12 -4.03
C PHE A 546 18.55 32.51 -3.42
N ASN A 547 17.43 33.16 -3.11
CA ASN A 547 17.40 34.32 -2.23
C ASN A 547 17.40 33.84 -0.77
N THR A 548 18.59 33.81 -0.16
CA THR A 548 18.77 33.35 1.23
C THR A 548 18.21 34.38 2.21
N GLN A 549 17.26 33.96 3.03
CA GLN A 549 16.60 34.82 4.02
C GLN A 549 17.38 34.85 5.35
N PRO A 550 17.19 35.87 6.19
CA PRO A 550 17.61 35.79 7.59
C PRO A 550 17.03 34.56 8.27
N CYS A 551 17.81 33.91 9.14
CA CYS A 551 17.37 32.71 9.82
C CYS A 551 16.22 32.98 10.80
N PHE A 552 15.33 32.00 10.97
CA PHE A 552 14.28 32.06 11.98
C PHE A 552 14.90 31.92 13.38
N PRO A 553 14.57 32.83 14.32
CA PRO A 553 15.07 32.75 15.68
C PRO A 553 14.56 31.47 16.36
N LEU A 554 15.38 30.94 17.27
CA LEU A 554 15.00 29.84 18.15
C LEU A 554 13.97 30.32 19.19
N ARG A 555 13.14 29.40 19.68
CA ARG A 555 12.09 29.67 20.67
C ARG A 555 12.43 29.13 22.05
#